data_AF-A0A7X8PA04-F1
#
_entry.id   AF-A0A7X8PA04-F1
#
_cell.length_a   1.000
_cell.length_b   1.000
_cell.length_c   1.000
_cell.angle_alpha   90.00
_cell.angle_beta   90.00
_cell.angle_gamma   90.00
#
_symmetry.space_group_name_H-M   'P 1'
#
loop_
_entity.id
_entity.type
_entity.pdbx_description
1 polymer ?
#
loop_
_entity_poly.entity_id
_entity_poly.type
_entity_poly.pdbx_seq_one_letter_code
_entity_poly.pdbx_strand_id
1 'polypeptide(L)'
;MSYTALVPEMGSPHILTPESQGATHYFFTHEPGAEAEAMARRVFLEEDEPMVAAQAEAMAGADFWDLRPVILPSDAAAIRARRRLMQMRKAEATA
;
A
#
# COMPACT_ATOMS: atom_id res chain seq x y z
N MET A 1 20.42 23.09 17.85
CA MET A 1 19.23 22.21 17.87
C MET A 1 19.25 21.41 16.57
N SER A 2 19.57 20.12 16.63
CA SER A 2 19.46 19.25 15.46
C SER A 2 18.01 18.82 15.32
N TYR A 3 17.34 19.22 14.24
CA TYR A 3 16.00 18.75 13.93
C TYR A 3 16.13 17.44 13.18
N THR A 4 15.88 16.32 13.87
CA THR A 4 15.66 15.05 13.17
C THR A 4 14.31 15.18 12.48
N ALA A 5 14.33 15.23 11.14
CA ALA A 5 13.09 15.15 10.38
C ALA A 5 12.33 13.88 10.81
N LEU A 6 11.06 14.04 11.19
CA LEU A 6 10.18 12.93 11.56
C LEU A 6 9.96 11.95 10.40
N VAL A 7 10.20 12.41 9.17
CA VAL A 7 10.06 11.64 7.94
C VAL A 7 11.41 11.61 7.23
N PRO A 8 11.90 10.44 6.81
CA PRO A 8 13.14 10.36 6.03
C PRO A 8 12.97 11.06 4.67
N GLU A 9 14.08 11.47 4.06
CA GLU A 9 14.07 11.93 2.68
C GLU A 9 13.60 10.78 1.77
N MET A 10 12.59 11.04 0.94
CA MET A 10 11.99 10.05 0.05
C MET A 10 12.04 10.56 -1.39
N GLY A 11 12.72 9.81 -2.27
CA GLY A 11 12.84 10.19 -3.69
C GLY A 11 11.56 10.00 -4.50
N SER A 12 10.72 9.01 -4.14
CA SER A 12 9.40 8.78 -4.73
C SER A 12 8.50 8.10 -3.70
N PRO A 13 7.87 8.85 -2.79
CA PRO A 13 7.00 8.27 -1.76
C PRO A 13 5.72 7.69 -2.37
N HIS A 14 5.35 6.49 -1.88
CA HIS A 14 4.07 5.84 -2.12
C HIS A 14 3.43 5.53 -0.78
N ILE A 15 2.48 6.38 -0.38
CA ILE A 15 1.93 6.37 0.98
C ILE A 15 0.43 6.08 0.91
N LEU A 16 0.00 5.06 1.64
CA LEU A 16 -1.40 4.69 1.76
C LEU A 16 -1.93 5.02 3.16
N THR A 17 -3.06 5.70 3.22
CA THR A 17 -3.75 6.06 4.46
C THR A 17 -5.17 5.53 4.43
N PRO A 18 -5.54 4.57 5.32
CA PRO A 18 -6.90 4.04 5.35
C PRO A 18 -7.95 5.13 5.63
N GLU A 19 -9.04 5.14 4.86
CA GLU A 19 -10.22 5.97 5.11
C GLU A 19 -11.28 5.16 5.85
N SER A 20 -11.55 3.95 5.36
CA SER A 20 -12.51 3.00 5.93
C SER A 20 -12.01 1.56 5.75
N GLN A 21 -12.83 0.56 6.07
CA GLN A 21 -12.46 -0.84 5.86
C GLN A 21 -12.28 -1.20 4.36
N GLY A 22 -12.99 -0.52 3.46
CA GLY A 22 -13.00 -0.80 2.02
C GLY A 22 -12.37 0.29 1.15
N ALA A 23 -11.82 1.35 1.75
CA ALA A 23 -11.27 2.50 1.02
C ALA A 23 -9.98 3.02 1.66
N THR A 24 -9.06 3.51 0.82
CA THR A 24 -7.77 4.07 1.23
C THR A 24 -7.43 5.26 0.33
N HIS A 25 -6.74 6.25 0.88
CA HIS A 25 -6.12 7.32 0.09
C HIS A 25 -4.71 6.90 -0.30
N TYR A 26 -4.38 7.00 -1.59
CA TYR A 26 -3.05 6.73 -2.11
C TYR A 26 -2.38 8.04 -2.56
N PHE A 27 -1.37 8.46 -1.81
CA PHE A 27 -0.53 9.62 -2.14
C PHE A 27 0.74 9.15 -2.85
N PHE A 28 0.96 9.64 -4.06
CA PHE A 28 2.15 9.36 -4.86
C PHE A 28 2.69 10.66 -5.48
N THR A 29 3.96 10.61 -5.89
CA THR A 29 4.63 11.69 -6.62
C THR A 29 5.04 11.21 -8.01
N HIS A 30 5.36 12.16 -8.88
CA HIS A 30 6.01 11.89 -10.16
C HIS A 30 7.09 12.94 -10.41
N GLU A 31 8.00 12.66 -11.35
CA GLU A 31 8.96 13.67 -11.81
C GLU A 31 8.24 14.85 -12.46
N PRO A 32 8.77 16.09 -12.38
CA PRO A 32 8.15 17.23 -13.03
C PRO A 32 8.00 17.04 -14.55
N GLY A 33 6.88 17.49 -15.11
CA GLY A 33 6.63 17.48 -16.55
C GLY A 33 5.37 16.72 -16.95
N ALA A 34 4.73 17.17 -18.04
CA ALA A 34 3.44 16.65 -18.47
C ALA A 34 3.49 15.16 -18.86
N GLU A 35 4.61 14.69 -19.43
CA GLU A 35 4.78 13.28 -19.81
C GLU A 35 4.86 12.36 -18.58
N ALA A 36 5.61 12.77 -17.54
CA ALA A 36 5.73 12.03 -16.29
C ALA A 36 4.41 12.01 -15.51
N GLU A 37 3.68 13.13 -15.51
CA GLU A 37 2.33 13.20 -14.93
C GLU A 37 1.37 12.24 -15.65
N ALA A 38 1.34 12.28 -16.99
CA ALA A 38 0.49 11.40 -17.79
C ALA A 38 0.84 9.91 -17.57
N MET A 39 2.13 9.58 -17.48
CA MET A 39 2.59 8.23 -17.19
C MET A 39 2.14 7.77 -15.79
N ALA A 40 2.35 8.59 -14.76
CA ALA A 40 1.95 8.25 -13.40
C ALA A 40 0.44 8.04 -13.29
N ARG A 41 -0.36 8.90 -13.93
CA ARG A 41 -1.81 8.74 -13.96
C ARG A 41 -2.23 7.44 -14.64
N ARG A 42 -1.63 7.10 -15.78
CA ARG A 42 -1.90 5.83 -16.46
C ARG A 42 -1.56 4.63 -15.58
N VAL A 43 -0.33 4.55 -15.07
CA VAL A 43 0.11 3.39 -14.27
C VAL A 43 -0.75 3.23 -13.03
N PHE A 44 -1.02 4.31 -12.29
CA PHE A 44 -1.74 4.16 -11.02
C PHE A 44 -3.26 4.05 -11.18
N LEU A 45 -3.87 4.79 -12.11
CA LEU A 45 -5.34 4.82 -12.25
C LEU A 45 -5.87 3.79 -13.26
N GLU A 46 -5.09 3.46 -14.30
CA GLU A 46 -5.54 2.56 -15.37
C GLU A 46 -4.96 1.14 -15.24
N GLU A 47 -3.88 0.94 -14.47
CA GLU A 47 -3.23 -0.36 -14.31
C GLU A 47 -3.35 -0.88 -12.86
N ASP A 48 -2.77 -0.18 -11.87
CA ASP A 48 -2.73 -0.65 -10.48
C ASP A 48 -4.10 -0.64 -9.78
N GLU A 49 -4.81 0.50 -9.82
CA GLU A 49 -6.10 0.67 -9.16
C GLU A 49 -7.14 -0.40 -9.57
N PRO A 50 -7.42 -0.64 -10.87
CA PRO A 50 -8.41 -1.64 -11.24
C PRO A 50 -7.97 -3.06 -10.87
N MET A 51 -6.67 -3.37 -10.90
CA MET A 51 -6.16 -4.67 -10.44
C MET A 51 -6.43 -4.87 -8.94
N VAL A 52 -6.13 -3.88 -8.10
CA VAL A 52 -6.34 -3.95 -6.65
C VAL A 52 -7.84 -3.98 -6.32
N ALA A 53 -8.65 -3.19 -7.02
CA ALA A 53 -10.11 -3.18 -6.84
C ALA A 53 -10.74 -4.55 -7.16
N ALA A 54 -10.35 -5.15 -8.30
CA ALA A 54 -10.82 -6.50 -8.66
C ALA A 54 -10.36 -7.55 -7.64
N GLN A 55 -9.15 -7.42 -7.09
CA GLN A 55 -8.66 -8.30 -6.04
C GLN A 55 -9.48 -8.16 -4.76
N ALA A 56 -9.83 -6.93 -4.35
CA ALA A 56 -10.67 -6.67 -3.18
C ALA A 56 -12.11 -7.22 -3.37
N GLU A 57 -12.68 -7.05 -4.56
CA GLU A 57 -13.98 -7.64 -4.92
C GLU A 57 -13.94 -9.16 -4.85
N ALA A 58 -12.91 -9.79 -5.41
CA ALA A 58 -12.74 -11.24 -5.39
C ALA A 58 -12.56 -11.81 -3.98
N MET A 59 -11.97 -11.05 -3.05
CA MET A 59 -11.90 -11.43 -1.64
C MET A 59 -13.26 -11.40 -0.95
N ALA A 60 -14.22 -10.63 -1.46
CA ALA A 60 -15.59 -10.51 -0.93
C ALA A 60 -15.63 -10.27 0.61
N GLY A 61 -14.68 -9.49 1.13
CA GLY A 61 -14.57 -9.18 2.56
C GLY A 61 -13.97 -10.28 3.46
N ALA A 62 -13.55 -11.42 2.89
CA ALA A 62 -12.83 -12.45 3.64
C ALA A 62 -11.45 -11.96 4.11
N ASP A 63 -10.94 -12.49 5.23
CA ASP A 63 -9.55 -12.23 5.62
C ASP A 63 -8.59 -12.90 4.64
N PHE A 64 -7.47 -12.23 4.38
CA PHE A 64 -6.43 -12.71 3.48
C PHE A 64 -5.92 -14.11 3.81
N TRP A 65 -5.77 -14.45 5.10
CA TRP A 65 -5.24 -15.75 5.49
C TRP A 65 -6.26 -16.88 5.40
N ASP A 66 -7.55 -16.56 5.55
CA ASP A 66 -8.65 -17.52 5.37
C ASP A 66 -8.74 -18.00 3.91
N LEU A 67 -8.31 -17.16 2.97
CA LEU A 67 -8.24 -17.48 1.53
C LEU A 67 -7.06 -18.38 1.14
N ARG A 68 -6.11 -18.64 2.06
CA ARG A 68 -4.93 -19.50 1.82
C ARG A 68 -4.19 -19.17 0.51
N PRO A 69 -3.68 -17.95 0.35
CA PRO A 69 -3.05 -17.49 -0.88
C PRO A 69 -1.80 -18.32 -1.21
N VAL A 70 -1.60 -18.60 -2.51
CA VAL A 70 -0.36 -19.19 -3.00
C VAL A 70 0.72 -18.10 -2.96
N ILE A 71 1.75 -18.32 -2.14
CA ILE A 71 2.85 -17.37 -1.96
C ILE A 71 4.04 -17.78 -2.82
N LEU A 72 4.52 -16.86 -3.64
CA LEU A 72 5.67 -17.03 -4.51
C LEU A 72 6.94 -16.40 -3.91
N PRO A 73 8.15 -16.73 -4.40
CA PRO A 73 9.39 -16.12 -3.91
C PRO A 73 9.42 -14.59 -4.01
N SER A 74 8.77 -14.01 -5.03
CA SER A 74 8.63 -12.57 -5.22
C SER A 74 7.88 -11.86 -4.08
N ASP A 75 7.01 -12.58 -3.36
CA ASP A 75 6.11 -11.98 -2.37
C ASP A 75 6.77 -11.81 -0.99
N ALA A 76 8.04 -12.22 -0.85
CA ALA A 76 8.74 -12.23 0.43
C ALA A 76 8.75 -10.85 1.12
N ALA A 77 8.83 -9.75 0.36
CA ALA A 77 8.75 -8.40 0.92
C ALA A 77 7.33 -8.06 1.41
N ALA A 78 6.30 -8.29 0.58
CA ALA A 78 4.90 -8.04 0.91
C ALA A 78 4.44 -8.84 2.14
N ILE A 79 4.83 -10.11 2.24
CA ILE A 79 4.47 -10.96 3.38
C ILE A 79 5.13 -10.48 4.68
N ARG A 80 6.37 -10.00 4.62
CA ARG A 80 7.04 -9.40 5.79
C ARG A 80 6.35 -8.10 6.22
N ALA A 81 5.98 -7.23 5.29
CA ALA A 81 5.24 -6.00 5.58
C ALA A 81 3.88 -6.31 6.23
N ARG A 82 3.09 -7.24 5.66
CA ARG A 82 1.80 -7.68 6.23
C ARG A 82 1.95 -8.21 7.66
N ARG A 83 2.93 -9.10 7.90
CA ARG A 83 3.21 -9.63 9.24
C ARG A 83 3.59 -8.54 10.24
N ARG A 84 4.37 -7.54 9.82
CA ARG A 84 4.74 -6.41 10.68
C ARG A 84 3.52 -5.57 11.07
N LEU A 85 2.65 -5.24 10.12
CA LEU A 85 1.40 -4.52 10.40
C LEU A 85 0.49 -5.31 11.34
N MET A 86 0.37 -6.62 11.16
CA MET A 86 -0.38 -7.48 12.09
C MET A 86 0.18 -7.44 13.51
N GLN A 87 1.51 -7.46 13.67
CA GLN A 87 2.15 -7.33 14.99
C GLN A 87 1.87 -5.97 15.64
N MET A 88 1.91 -4.88 14.87
CA MET A 88 1.62 -3.53 15.37
C MET A 88 0.17 -3.42 15.84
N ARG A 89 -0.79 -3.87 15.03
CA ARG A 89 -2.22 -3.92 15.41
C ARG A 89 -2.46 -4.74 16.68
N LYS A 90 -1.76 -5.87 16.83
CA LYS A 90 -1.86 -6.69 18.04
C LYS A 90 -1.32 -5.95 19.26
N ALA A 91 -0.19 -5.25 19.12
CA ALA A 91 0.39 -4.47 20.21
C ALA A 91 -0.54 -3.35 20.66
N GLU A 92 -1.12 -2.60 19.70
CA GLU A 92 -2.11 -1.54 19.94
C GLU A 92 -3.36 -2.07 20.69
N ALA A 93 -3.85 -3.26 20.34
CA ALA A 93 -5.01 -3.86 21.01
C ALA A 93 -4.75 -4.33 22.45
N THR A 94 -3.49 -4.40 22.87
CA THR A 94 -3.08 -4.86 24.21
C THR A 94 -2.52 -3.76 25.11
N ALA A 95 -2.38 -2.54 24.57
CA ALA A 95 -1.94 -1.35 25.30
C ALA A 95 -3.14 -0.66 25.97
#